data_AF-A0A484LRX8-F1
#
_entry.id   AF-A0A484LRX8-F1
#
_cell.length_a   1.000
_cell.length_b   1.000
_cell.length_c   1.000
_cell.angle_alpha   90.00
_cell.angle_beta   90.00
_cell.angle_gamma   90.00
#
_symmetry.space_group_name_H-M   'P 1'
#
loop_
_entity.id
_entity.type
_entity.pdbx_description
1 polymer ?
#
loop_
_entity_poly.entity_id
_entity_poly.type
_entity_poly.pdbx_seq_one_letter_code
_entity_poly.pdbx_strand_id
1 'polypeptide(L)'
;MAEQVKKKIIGLDEGLEVIGEGIAKLERILEGEPESFTTEESTLLYSTIYDMSTQKPPHDYSPQLYDKSLSKDGQITTLWSGGFLDRYYIARRGLPSLRDVGFMCFRDMVYQELKIKARDAVIALIDQEREGEYIDRALLKNVLDFFVEIGMGRMEYYRNDFEDAMLKDTAAFYARKASKWIVEDSCPDYMLKAEECLKKEKERVSHYLHPNSEAKLLEKVQNELLVVYANQQLENEHSGLRALLRDDEREDLSRMYRLFQKIPKGLDLVANMFKEHVTAEGLVLVRQAKDASHSKVFVQKVTKLHAKYTSHVTECFSNNSLFLKAFEEAFVDGCSSAQLSLAKL
;
A
#
# COMPACT_ATOMS: atom_id res chain seq x y z
N MET A 1 -16.36 34.01 60.09
CA MET A 1 -16.07 34.83 58.89
C MET A 1 -14.84 34.23 58.25
N ALA A 2 -14.99 33.55 57.10
CA ALA A 2 -13.84 33.06 56.36
C ALA A 2 -13.31 34.21 55.52
N GLU A 3 -12.10 34.65 55.83
CA GLU A 3 -11.36 35.67 55.12
C GLU A 3 -11.13 35.17 53.69
N GLN A 4 -11.82 35.76 52.71
CA GLN A 4 -11.55 35.51 51.30
C GLN A 4 -10.13 36.01 51.04
N VAL A 5 -9.18 35.08 50.93
CA VAL A 5 -7.84 35.37 50.40
C VAL A 5 -8.06 36.00 49.03
N LYS A 6 -7.85 37.31 48.94
CA LYS A 6 -7.95 38.07 47.71
C LYS A 6 -6.85 37.55 46.79
N LYS A 7 -7.21 36.69 45.84
CA LYS A 7 -6.28 36.22 44.80
C LYS A 7 -5.70 37.46 44.11
N LYS A 8 -4.38 37.61 44.12
CA LYS A 8 -3.69 38.73 43.46
C LYS A 8 -4.07 38.69 41.98
N ILE A 9 -4.54 39.81 41.44
CA ILE A 9 -4.80 39.93 40.00
C ILE A 9 -3.45 40.05 39.31
N ILE A 10 -3.15 39.13 38.40
CA ILE A 10 -1.97 39.17 37.53
C ILE A 10 -2.33 40.04 36.32
N GLY A 11 -1.53 41.09 36.10
CA GLY A 11 -1.67 41.94 34.92
C GLY A 11 -1.27 41.21 33.63
N LEU A 12 -1.76 41.67 32.48
CA LEU A 12 -1.44 41.04 31.20
C LEU A 12 0.07 41.02 30.93
N ASP A 13 0.75 42.15 31.11
CA ASP A 13 2.20 42.26 30.84
C ASP A 13 3.03 41.43 31.83
N GLU A 14 2.69 41.49 33.13
CA GLU A 14 3.33 40.68 34.20
C GLU A 14 3.21 39.19 33.90
N GLY A 15 2.03 38.73 33.48
CA GLY A 15 1.80 37.33 33.15
C GLY A 15 2.49 36.89 31.85
N LEU A 16 2.51 37.74 30.83
CA LEU A 16 3.19 37.46 29.56
C LEU A 16 4.72 37.43 29.70
N GLU A 17 5.29 38.23 30.59
CA GLU A 17 6.72 38.20 30.91
C GLU A 17 7.13 36.84 31.49
N VAL A 18 6.40 36.37 32.51
CA VAL A 18 6.63 35.05 33.13
C VAL A 18 6.47 33.91 32.12
N ILE A 19 5.45 33.98 31.26
CA ILE A 19 5.24 33.00 30.19
C ILE A 19 6.38 33.05 29.16
N GLY A 20 6.85 34.26 28.80
CA GLY A 20 7.95 34.48 27.86
C GLY A 20 9.27 33.91 28.36
N GLU A 21 9.60 34.09 29.64
CA GLU A 21 10.78 33.48 30.27
C GLU A 21 10.72 31.95 30.22
N GLY A 22 9.54 31.37 30.48
CA GLY A 22 9.30 29.93 30.35
C GLY A 22 9.49 29.44 28.91
N ILE A 23 9.00 30.18 27.92
CA ILE A 23 9.19 29.86 26.49
C ILE A 23 10.67 29.87 26.14
N ALA A 24 11.40 30.93 26.46
CA ALA A 24 12.82 31.07 26.14
C ALA A 24 13.67 29.95 26.78
N LYS A 25 13.30 29.50 27.99
CA LYS A 25 13.93 28.35 28.62
C LYS A 25 13.65 27.04 27.86
N LEU A 26 12.42 26.87 27.39
CA LEU A 26 12.06 25.70 26.62
C LEU A 26 12.77 25.66 25.25
N GLU A 27 12.97 26.82 24.61
CA GLU A 27 13.78 26.94 23.39
C GLU A 27 15.20 26.40 23.60
N ARG A 28 15.89 26.86 24.65
CA ARG A 28 17.24 26.38 24.98
C ARG A 28 17.30 24.88 25.22
N ILE A 29 16.30 24.32 25.91
CA ILE A 29 16.19 22.86 26.11
C ILE A 29 16.01 22.13 24.77
N LEU A 30 15.17 22.63 23.87
CA LEU A 30 14.96 22.05 22.54
C LEU A 30 16.20 22.16 21.64
N GLU A 31 17.01 23.20 21.82
CA GLU A 31 18.30 23.38 21.16
C GLU A 31 19.41 22.48 21.74
N GLY A 32 19.09 21.70 22.78
CA GLY A 32 19.98 20.69 23.37
C GLY A 32 20.83 21.19 24.54
N GLU A 33 20.51 22.36 25.12
CA GLU A 33 21.15 22.79 26.36
C GLU A 33 20.77 21.86 27.53
N PRO A 34 21.69 21.59 28.48
CA PRO A 34 21.45 20.71 29.63
C PRO A 34 20.63 21.41 30.72
N GLU A 35 19.56 22.10 30.33
CA GLU A 35 18.59 22.72 31.22
C GLU A 35 17.39 21.79 31.44
N SER A 36 16.70 21.96 32.57
CA SER A 36 15.41 21.34 32.82
C SER A 36 14.56 22.28 33.68
N PHE A 37 13.24 22.15 33.58
CA PHE A 37 12.34 22.87 34.48
C PHE A 37 12.36 22.25 35.87
N THR A 38 12.52 23.09 36.88
CA THR A 38 12.26 22.71 38.27
C THR A 38 10.75 22.60 38.51
N THR A 39 10.38 21.92 39.58
CA THR A 39 8.97 21.84 40.02
C THR A 39 8.41 23.22 40.35
N GLU A 40 9.22 24.12 40.90
CA GLU A 40 8.81 25.49 41.26
C GLU A 40 8.53 26.33 40.01
N GLU A 41 9.41 26.29 39.00
CA GLU A 41 9.22 26.98 37.72
C GLU A 41 7.98 26.46 36.97
N SER A 42 7.80 25.13 36.94
CA SER A 42 6.63 24.50 36.31
C SER A 42 5.33 24.89 37.02
N THR A 43 5.36 24.95 38.36
CA THR A 43 4.22 25.35 39.18
C THR A 43 3.89 26.83 39.00
N LEU A 44 4.91 27.69 38.94
CA LEU A 44 4.76 29.12 38.71
C LEU A 44 4.10 29.37 37.35
N LEU A 45 4.65 28.82 36.26
CA LEU A 45 4.11 28.95 34.91
C LEU A 45 2.65 28.48 34.82
N TYR A 46 2.35 27.30 35.37
CA TYR A 46 0.99 26.77 35.38
C TYR A 46 0.03 27.65 36.18
N SER A 47 0.44 28.08 37.37
CA SER A 47 -0.40 28.94 38.23
C SER A 47 -0.69 30.30 37.58
N THR A 48 0.30 30.90 36.91
CA THR A 48 0.17 32.16 36.18
C THR A 48 -0.84 32.03 35.04
N ILE A 49 -0.70 31.00 34.20
CA ILE A 49 -1.64 30.75 33.08
C ILE A 49 -3.05 30.49 33.61
N TYR A 50 -3.17 29.68 34.67
CA TYR A 50 -4.46 29.36 35.30
C TYR A 50 -5.13 30.60 35.88
N ASP A 51 -4.39 31.45 36.59
CA ASP A 51 -4.93 32.66 37.21
C ASP A 51 -5.34 33.69 36.16
N MET A 52 -4.52 33.93 35.14
CA MET A 52 -4.87 34.80 34.01
C MET A 52 -6.11 34.32 33.25
N SER A 53 -6.36 33.01 33.21
CA SER A 53 -7.51 32.40 32.51
C SER A 53 -8.76 32.25 33.39
N THR A 54 -8.65 32.41 34.71
CA THR A 54 -9.77 32.26 35.67
C THR A 54 -10.15 33.56 36.38
N GLN A 55 -9.41 34.63 36.14
CA GLN A 55 -9.72 35.97 36.59
C GLN A 55 -11.09 36.46 36.07
N LYS A 56 -11.79 37.24 36.90
CA LYS A 56 -13.08 37.83 36.52
C LYS A 56 -12.87 39.01 35.55
N PRO A 57 -13.83 39.29 34.66
CA PRO A 57 -13.80 40.51 33.84
C PRO A 57 -13.56 41.76 34.69
N PRO A 58 -12.74 42.74 34.22
CA PRO A 58 -12.14 42.85 32.88
C PRO A 58 -10.79 42.13 32.70
N HIS A 59 -10.36 41.31 33.65
CA HIS A 59 -9.02 40.71 33.69
C HIS A 59 -8.97 39.24 33.22
N ASP A 60 -10.01 38.78 32.50
CA ASP A 60 -9.98 37.49 31.81
C ASP A 60 -9.12 37.64 30.55
N TYR A 61 -7.90 37.13 30.61
CA TYR A 61 -6.92 37.24 29.52
C TYR A 61 -6.85 35.98 28.65
N SER A 62 -7.81 35.06 28.80
CA SER A 62 -7.88 33.84 27.98
C SER A 62 -7.85 34.10 26.46
N PRO A 63 -8.57 35.13 25.92
CA PRO A 63 -8.48 35.46 24.49
C PRO A 63 -7.07 35.88 24.07
N GLN A 64 -6.42 36.75 24.85
CA GLN A 64 -5.08 37.27 24.53
C GLN A 64 -4.01 36.17 24.61
N LEU A 65 -4.15 35.23 25.56
CA LEU A 65 -3.26 34.06 25.66
C LEU A 65 -3.43 33.12 24.46
N TYR A 66 -4.66 32.92 23.99
CA TYR A 66 -4.94 32.13 22.78
C TYR A 66 -4.44 32.82 21.50
N ASP A 67 -4.66 34.13 21.35
CA ASP A 67 -4.14 34.87 20.19
C ASP A 67 -2.61 34.90 20.18
N LYS A 68 -1.97 34.96 21.35
CA LYS A 68 -0.51 34.86 21.48
C LYS A 68 0.00 33.49 21.05
N SER A 69 -0.70 32.39 21.38
CA SER A 69 -0.29 31.03 20.96
C SER A 69 -0.42 30.79 19.45
N LEU A 70 -1.23 31.60 18.75
CA LEU A 70 -1.33 31.63 17.30
C LEU A 70 -0.24 32.49 16.61
N SER A 71 0.48 33.32 17.36
CA SER A 71 1.54 34.19 16.82
C SER A 71 2.87 33.46 16.61
N LYS A 72 3.73 33.94 15.70
CA LYS A 72 5.02 33.31 15.39
C LYS A 72 5.95 33.15 16.61
N ASP A 73 5.86 34.05 17.59
CA ASP A 73 6.65 34.00 18.83
C ASP A 73 6.00 33.12 19.92
N GLY A 74 4.76 32.67 19.73
CA GLY A 74 3.99 31.90 20.72
C GLY A 74 3.99 30.39 20.51
N GLN A 75 4.77 29.89 19.54
CA GLN A 75 4.75 28.51 19.06
C GLN A 75 5.14 27.45 20.13
N ILE A 76 5.66 27.90 21.27
CA ILE A 76 6.14 27.08 22.39
C ILE A 76 5.20 27.07 23.60
N THR A 77 4.14 27.90 23.59
CA THR A 77 3.10 27.90 24.64
C THR A 77 2.27 26.61 24.66
N THR A 78 2.34 25.79 23.61
CA THR A 78 1.51 24.60 23.35
C THR A 78 1.80 23.42 24.29
N LEU A 79 2.96 23.40 24.97
CA LEU A 79 3.32 22.32 25.90
C LEU A 79 2.79 22.51 27.33
N TRP A 80 2.43 23.74 27.75
CA TRP A 80 2.16 24.03 29.18
C TRP A 80 0.80 24.68 29.45
N SER A 81 0.16 25.30 28.45
CA SER A 81 -1.13 25.98 28.60
C SER A 81 -2.36 25.10 28.26
N GLY A 82 -2.14 23.89 27.74
CA GLY A 82 -3.19 22.97 27.29
C GLY A 82 -4.17 22.51 28.38
N GLY A 83 -3.74 22.41 29.65
CA GLY A 83 -4.60 21.85 30.71
C GLY A 83 -5.89 22.64 30.97
N PHE A 84 -5.83 23.96 30.96
CA PHE A 84 -7.00 24.82 31.23
C PHE A 84 -7.58 25.45 29.96
N LEU A 85 -6.74 25.97 29.05
CA LEU A 85 -7.21 26.58 27.82
C LEU A 85 -7.90 25.54 26.93
N ASP A 86 -7.34 24.34 26.71
CA ASP A 86 -8.01 23.30 25.90
C ASP A 86 -9.32 22.84 26.56
N ARG A 87 -9.31 22.67 27.89
CA ARG A 87 -10.43 22.06 28.63
C ARG A 87 -11.62 22.99 28.86
N TYR A 88 -11.40 24.30 29.00
CA TYR A 88 -12.47 25.23 29.42
C TYR A 88 -12.71 26.40 28.46
N TYR A 89 -11.66 27.00 27.88
CA TYR A 89 -11.82 28.16 26.99
C TYR A 89 -12.06 27.71 25.53
N ILE A 90 -11.17 26.86 25.02
CA ILE A 90 -11.16 26.32 23.65
C ILE A 90 -12.37 25.40 23.44
N ALA A 91 -12.62 24.44 24.34
CA ALA A 91 -13.78 23.55 24.27
C ALA A 91 -15.13 24.30 24.28
N ARG A 92 -15.22 25.39 25.04
CA ARG A 92 -16.46 26.20 25.14
C ARG A 92 -16.70 27.08 23.92
N ARG A 93 -15.64 27.40 23.15
CA ARG A 93 -15.71 28.25 21.96
C ARG A 93 -15.57 27.48 20.64
N GLY A 94 -15.31 26.17 20.69
CA GLY A 94 -15.13 25.33 19.50
C GLY A 94 -13.87 25.67 18.70
N LEU A 95 -12.81 26.14 19.37
CA LEU A 95 -11.54 26.52 18.75
C LEU A 95 -10.62 25.28 18.59
N PRO A 96 -9.64 25.29 17.66
CA PRO A 96 -8.60 24.25 17.58
C PRO A 96 -7.80 24.15 18.89
N SER A 97 -7.39 22.93 19.25
CA SER A 97 -6.56 22.73 20.45
C SER A 97 -5.16 23.29 20.24
N LEU A 98 -4.45 23.61 21.32
CA LEU A 98 -3.07 24.08 21.23
C LEU A 98 -2.14 23.04 20.59
N ARG A 99 -2.42 21.75 20.80
CA ARG A 99 -1.76 20.66 20.08
C ARG A 99 -1.98 20.80 18.57
N ASP A 100 -3.21 21.04 18.13
CA ASP A 100 -3.53 21.20 16.71
C ASP A 100 -2.84 22.43 16.12
N VAL A 101 -2.82 23.54 16.85
CA VAL A 101 -2.09 24.76 16.45
C VAL A 101 -0.60 24.47 16.26
N GLY A 102 0.04 23.75 17.19
CA GLY A 102 1.45 23.36 17.06
C GLY A 102 1.74 22.54 15.80
N PHE A 103 0.89 21.54 15.50
CA PHE A 103 0.99 20.75 14.26
C PHE A 103 0.74 21.60 13.00
N MET A 104 -0.21 22.55 13.03
CA MET A 104 -0.43 23.47 11.91
C MET A 104 0.80 24.35 11.65
N CYS A 105 1.41 24.89 12.70
CA CYS A 105 2.65 25.67 12.61
C CYS A 105 3.79 24.83 12.03
N PHE A 106 4.03 23.63 12.57
CA PHE A 106 5.05 22.73 12.04
C PHE A 106 4.80 22.37 10.57
N ARG A 107 3.54 22.10 10.22
CA ARG A 107 3.15 21.82 8.85
C ARG A 107 3.52 22.98 7.92
N ASP A 108 3.14 24.19 8.28
CA ASP A 108 3.25 25.35 7.39
C ASP A 108 4.69 25.85 7.25
N MET A 109 5.53 25.66 8.28
CA MET A 109 6.91 26.15 8.27
C MET A 109 7.95 25.09 7.90
N VAL A 110 7.72 23.82 8.24
CA VAL A 110 8.73 22.75 8.08
C VAL A 110 8.27 21.72 7.07
N TYR A 111 7.06 21.16 7.24
CA TYR A 111 6.58 20.08 6.38
C TYR A 111 6.48 20.50 4.91
N GLN A 112 5.89 21.66 4.61
CA GLN A 112 5.70 22.07 3.20
C GLN A 112 7.03 22.19 2.44
N GLU A 113 8.09 22.65 3.11
CA GLU A 113 9.42 22.82 2.51
C GLU A 113 10.17 21.49 2.37
N LEU A 114 9.96 20.53 3.29
CA LEU A 114 10.73 19.29 3.35
C LEU A 114 10.03 18.08 2.71
N LYS A 115 8.70 18.08 2.60
CA LYS A 115 7.91 16.90 2.21
C LYS A 115 8.35 16.28 0.89
N ILE A 116 8.71 17.09 -0.11
CA ILE A 116 9.15 16.60 -1.42
C ILE A 116 10.49 15.88 -1.31
N LYS A 117 11.46 16.50 -0.62
CA LYS A 117 12.80 15.91 -0.42
C LYS A 117 12.72 14.63 0.42
N ALA A 118 11.92 14.64 1.48
CA ALA A 118 11.69 13.47 2.32
C ALA A 118 11.05 12.33 1.53
N ARG A 119 10.00 12.62 0.76
CA ARG A 119 9.33 11.66 -0.13
C ARG A 119 10.31 11.03 -1.12
N ASP A 120 11.08 11.86 -1.83
CA ASP A 120 11.99 11.37 -2.86
C ASP A 120 13.10 10.50 -2.25
N ALA A 121 13.61 10.86 -1.06
CA ALA A 121 14.57 10.03 -0.33
C ALA A 121 13.98 8.70 0.16
N VAL A 122 12.74 8.71 0.67
CA VAL A 122 12.02 7.49 1.10
C VAL A 122 11.79 6.56 -0.10
N ILE A 123 11.35 7.09 -1.23
CA ILE A 123 11.16 6.30 -2.46
C ILE A 123 12.49 5.69 -2.92
N ALA A 124 13.58 6.46 -2.90
CA ALA A 124 14.90 5.95 -3.25
C ALA A 124 15.34 4.79 -2.32
N LEU A 125 15.10 4.89 -1.01
CA LEU A 125 15.39 3.80 -0.06
C LEU A 125 14.55 2.54 -0.34
N ILE A 126 13.28 2.70 -0.71
CA ILE A 126 12.42 1.57 -1.11
C ILE A 126 13.00 0.89 -2.35
N ASP A 127 13.45 1.65 -3.34
CA ASP A 127 14.06 1.13 -4.56
C ASP A 127 15.40 0.42 -4.31
N GLN A 128 16.23 0.96 -3.42
CA GLN A 128 17.45 0.29 -2.95
C GLN A 128 17.12 -1.08 -2.32
N GLU A 129 16.10 -1.15 -1.47
CA GLU A 129 15.66 -2.42 -0.89
C GLU A 129 15.07 -3.37 -1.95
N ARG A 130 14.45 -2.86 -3.02
CA ARG A 130 13.99 -3.68 -4.16
C ARG A 130 15.14 -4.30 -4.93
N GLU A 131 16.27 -3.61 -5.03
CA GLU A 131 17.50 -4.14 -5.60
C GLU A 131 18.28 -5.05 -4.63
N GLY A 132 17.79 -5.23 -3.40
CA GLY A 132 18.35 -6.14 -2.40
C GLY A 132 19.35 -5.49 -1.46
N GLU A 133 19.45 -4.16 -1.45
CA GLU A 133 20.27 -3.44 -0.47
C GLU A 133 19.63 -3.46 0.93
N TYR A 134 20.47 -3.40 1.96
CA TYR A 134 20.02 -3.30 3.33
C TYR A 134 19.68 -1.85 3.67
N ILE A 135 18.48 -1.62 4.20
CA ILE A 135 18.00 -0.31 4.64
C ILE A 135 17.58 -0.31 6.10
N ASP A 136 17.62 0.86 6.73
CA ASP A 136 17.02 1.06 8.04
C ASP A 136 15.49 1.19 7.92
N ARG A 137 14.80 0.05 8.06
CA ARG A 137 13.33 -0.01 8.01
C ARG A 137 12.65 0.76 9.15
N ALA A 138 13.31 0.89 10.30
CA ALA A 138 12.75 1.63 11.43
C ALA A 138 12.77 3.13 11.17
N LEU A 139 13.88 3.64 10.62
CA LEU A 139 13.95 5.02 10.13
C LEU A 139 12.90 5.29 9.05
N LEU A 140 12.79 4.40 8.06
CA LEU A 140 11.81 4.54 6.98
C LEU A 140 10.37 4.61 7.53
N LYS A 141 10.04 3.71 8.47
CA LYS A 141 8.75 3.70 9.16
C LYS A 141 8.48 5.02 9.90
N ASN A 142 9.44 5.53 10.65
CA ASN A 142 9.28 6.78 11.40
C ASN A 142 8.99 7.98 10.47
N VAL A 143 9.68 8.06 9.32
CA VAL A 143 9.43 9.11 8.32
C VAL A 143 8.04 8.96 7.68
N LEU A 144 7.60 7.73 7.43
CA LEU A 144 6.26 7.45 6.86
C LEU A 144 5.13 7.73 7.85
N ASP A 145 5.31 7.38 9.12
CA ASP A 145 4.34 7.67 10.18
C ASP A 145 4.13 9.18 10.31
N PHE A 146 5.18 9.98 10.09
CA PHE A 146 5.07 11.43 10.07
C PHE A 146 4.14 11.98 8.95
N PHE A 147 4.13 11.38 7.75
CA PHE A 147 3.17 11.72 6.68
C PHE A 147 1.70 11.40 7.06
N VAL A 148 1.48 10.46 7.99
CA VAL A 148 0.16 10.11 8.51
C VAL A 148 -0.24 11.07 9.64
N GLU A 149 0.66 11.33 10.58
CA GLU A 149 0.41 12.15 11.76
C GLU A 149 0.17 13.63 11.42
N ILE A 150 0.87 14.18 10.43
CA ILE A 150 0.70 15.58 10.01
C ILE A 150 -0.73 15.90 9.53
N GLY A 151 -1.44 14.87 9.08
CA GLY A 151 -2.83 14.98 8.65
C GLY A 151 -3.84 15.10 9.79
N MET A 152 -3.43 14.94 11.05
CA MET A 152 -4.29 14.89 12.23
C MET A 152 -5.47 13.92 12.05
N GLY A 153 -5.16 12.70 11.58
CA GLY A 153 -6.17 11.68 11.26
C GLY A 153 -6.74 11.74 9.85
N ARG A 154 -6.39 12.75 9.04
CA ARG A 154 -6.70 12.78 7.60
C ARG A 154 -5.61 12.11 6.78
N MET A 155 -5.94 11.02 6.10
CA MET A 155 -5.03 10.29 5.22
C MET A 155 -4.70 11.01 3.90
N GLU A 156 -5.19 12.22 3.67
CA GLU A 156 -4.95 12.96 2.41
C GLU A 156 -3.49 13.37 2.24
N TYR A 157 -2.79 13.69 3.34
CA TYR A 157 -1.38 14.07 3.30
C TYR A 157 -0.51 12.87 2.92
N TYR A 158 -0.66 11.74 3.62
CA TYR A 158 -0.01 10.48 3.22
C TYR A 158 -0.32 10.10 1.77
N ARG A 159 -1.59 10.22 1.33
CA ARG A 159 -1.99 9.86 -0.04
C ARG A 159 -1.35 10.77 -1.09
N ASN A 160 -1.58 12.07 -0.98
CA ASN A 160 -1.23 13.04 -2.01
C ASN A 160 0.25 13.39 -1.98
N ASP A 161 0.86 13.48 -0.79
CA ASP A 161 2.26 13.89 -0.65
C ASP A 161 3.22 12.69 -0.73
N PHE A 162 2.78 11.44 -0.55
CA PHE A 162 3.64 10.25 -0.61
C PHE A 162 3.10 9.10 -1.48
N GLU A 163 1.94 8.51 -1.14
CA GLU A 163 1.45 7.25 -1.74
C GLU A 163 1.36 7.33 -3.26
N ASP A 164 0.80 8.42 -3.80
CA ASP A 164 0.61 8.57 -5.24
C ASP A 164 1.94 8.60 -6.00
N ALA A 165 2.96 9.26 -5.43
CA ALA A 165 4.31 9.29 -6.01
C ALA A 165 4.99 7.91 -5.92
N MET A 166 4.88 7.25 -4.77
CA MET A 166 5.42 5.90 -4.55
C MET A 166 4.79 4.87 -5.50
N LEU A 167 3.46 4.91 -5.70
CA LEU A 167 2.78 4.02 -6.62
C LEU A 167 3.19 4.26 -8.08
N LYS A 168 3.39 5.52 -8.46
CA LYS A 168 3.86 5.90 -9.80
C LYS A 168 5.29 5.40 -10.03
N ASP A 169 6.16 5.61 -9.05
CA ASP A 169 7.54 5.15 -9.11
C ASP A 169 7.64 3.61 -9.16
N THR A 170 6.86 2.93 -8.32
CA THR A 170 6.74 1.46 -8.32
C THR A 170 6.33 0.91 -9.68
N ALA A 171 5.36 1.53 -10.34
CA ALA A 171 4.95 1.12 -11.67
C ALA A 171 6.11 1.29 -12.67
N ALA A 172 6.83 2.41 -12.62
CA ALA A 172 8.00 2.63 -13.47
C ALA A 172 9.14 1.63 -13.19
N PHE A 173 9.37 1.29 -11.92
CA PHE A 173 10.35 0.29 -11.50
C PHE A 173 10.04 -1.08 -12.10
N TYR A 174 8.81 -1.59 -11.90
CA TYR A 174 8.44 -2.91 -12.38
C TYR A 174 8.26 -2.97 -13.89
N ALA A 175 7.85 -1.88 -14.56
CA ALA A 175 7.84 -1.81 -16.02
C ALA A 175 9.25 -2.01 -16.61
N ARG A 176 10.29 -1.42 -15.98
CA ARG A 176 11.69 -1.62 -16.38
C ARG A 176 12.18 -3.04 -16.11
N LYS A 177 11.80 -3.64 -14.99
CA LYS A 177 12.16 -5.04 -14.68
C LYS A 177 11.49 -6.02 -15.64
N ALA A 178 10.20 -5.84 -15.89
CA ALA A 178 9.41 -6.69 -16.78
C ALA A 178 9.94 -6.66 -18.22
N SER A 179 10.28 -5.47 -18.76
CA SER A 179 10.80 -5.34 -20.12
C SER A 179 12.16 -6.03 -20.31
N LYS A 180 12.95 -6.17 -19.24
CA LYS A 180 14.18 -6.95 -19.25
C LYS A 180 13.89 -8.46 -19.16
N TRP A 181 13.13 -8.87 -18.15
CA TRP A 181 12.84 -10.28 -17.86
C TRP A 181 12.06 -10.97 -18.98
N ILE A 182 11.17 -10.27 -19.68
CA ILE A 182 10.39 -10.86 -20.78
C ILE A 182 11.25 -11.36 -21.95
N VAL A 183 12.45 -10.78 -22.12
CA VAL A 183 13.40 -11.16 -23.18
C VAL A 183 14.38 -12.22 -22.68
N GLU A 184 14.81 -12.10 -21.43
CA GLU A 184 15.88 -12.92 -20.86
C GLU A 184 15.40 -14.25 -20.26
N ASP A 185 14.18 -14.30 -19.73
CA ASP A 185 13.69 -15.42 -18.92
C ASP A 185 12.67 -16.28 -19.67
N SER A 186 12.57 -17.55 -19.25
CA SER A 186 11.44 -18.41 -19.61
C SER A 186 10.15 -17.96 -18.91
N CYS A 187 8.98 -18.35 -19.44
CA CYS A 187 7.71 -18.01 -18.79
C CYS A 187 7.62 -18.53 -17.33
N PRO A 188 8.01 -19.78 -17.00
CA PRO A 188 8.07 -20.24 -15.60
C PRO A 188 8.97 -19.39 -14.70
N ASP A 189 10.19 -19.07 -15.14
CA ASP A 189 11.15 -18.27 -14.37
C ASP A 189 10.64 -16.84 -14.15
N TYR A 190 10.03 -16.26 -15.17
CA TYR A 190 9.37 -14.97 -15.05
C TYR A 190 8.24 -15.00 -14.02
N MET A 191 7.36 -16.02 -14.08
CA MET A 191 6.23 -16.14 -13.14
C MET A 191 6.72 -16.32 -11.71
N LEU A 192 7.83 -17.05 -11.49
CA LEU A 192 8.48 -17.16 -10.19
C LEU A 192 8.97 -15.81 -9.67
N LYS A 193 9.68 -15.03 -10.50
CA LYS A 193 10.12 -13.68 -10.14
C LYS A 193 8.95 -12.75 -9.84
N ALA A 194 7.88 -12.81 -10.63
CA ALA A 194 6.68 -12.00 -10.42
C ALA A 194 5.98 -12.35 -9.09
N GLU A 195 5.85 -13.65 -8.77
CA GLU A 195 5.33 -14.10 -7.49
C GLU A 195 6.18 -13.60 -6.31
N GLU A 196 7.50 -13.70 -6.42
CA GLU A 196 8.41 -13.23 -5.38
C GLU A 196 8.32 -11.71 -5.19
N CYS A 197 8.22 -10.94 -6.27
CA CYS A 197 8.03 -9.50 -6.20
C CYS A 197 6.75 -9.13 -5.45
N LEU A 198 5.62 -9.77 -5.78
CA LEU A 198 4.35 -9.53 -5.09
C LEU A 198 4.42 -9.88 -3.60
N LYS A 199 5.13 -10.97 -3.26
CA LYS A 199 5.36 -11.35 -1.86
C LYS A 199 6.17 -10.27 -1.12
N LYS A 200 7.29 -9.84 -1.70
CA LYS A 200 8.17 -8.83 -1.10
C LYS A 200 7.47 -7.47 -0.94
N GLU A 201 6.65 -7.05 -1.89
CA GLU A 201 5.89 -5.80 -1.77
C GLU A 201 4.82 -5.88 -0.66
N LYS A 202 4.15 -7.03 -0.52
CA LYS A 202 3.26 -7.27 0.61
C LYS A 202 4.00 -7.20 1.96
N GLU A 203 5.19 -7.80 2.02
CA GLU A 203 6.03 -7.70 3.22
C GLU A 203 6.43 -6.25 3.51
N ARG A 204 6.84 -5.45 2.52
CA ARG A 204 7.14 -4.02 2.71
C ARG A 204 5.98 -3.25 3.33
N VAL A 205 4.76 -3.53 2.86
CA VAL A 205 3.56 -2.91 3.45
C VAL A 205 3.40 -3.28 4.92
N SER A 206 3.54 -4.56 5.26
CA SER A 206 3.44 -4.99 6.66
C SER A 206 4.52 -4.43 7.59
N HIS A 207 5.70 -4.09 7.06
CA HIS A 207 6.83 -3.61 7.87
C HIS A 207 6.83 -2.09 8.08
N TYR A 208 6.53 -1.30 7.05
CA TYR A 208 6.70 0.16 7.14
C TYR A 208 5.70 1.01 6.36
N LEU A 209 4.98 0.50 5.34
CA LEU A 209 3.96 1.30 4.65
C LEU A 209 2.62 1.23 5.39
N HIS A 210 1.72 2.16 5.08
CA HIS A 210 0.38 2.13 5.65
C HIS A 210 -0.45 0.97 5.04
N PRO A 211 -1.23 0.20 5.82
CA PRO A 211 -2.01 -0.96 5.33
C PRO A 211 -2.96 -0.64 4.16
N ASN A 212 -3.52 0.57 4.13
CA ASN A 212 -4.39 1.03 3.04
C ASN A 212 -3.70 1.07 1.67
N SER A 213 -2.37 1.05 1.63
CA SER A 213 -1.59 1.00 0.38
C SER A 213 -1.48 -0.40 -0.21
N GLU A 214 -1.74 -1.49 0.55
CA GLU A 214 -1.51 -2.88 0.09
C GLU A 214 -2.22 -3.16 -1.23
N ALA A 215 -3.54 -2.93 -1.28
CA ALA A 215 -4.33 -3.27 -2.45
C ALA A 215 -3.87 -2.51 -3.71
N LYS A 216 -3.64 -1.19 -3.60
CA LYS A 216 -3.22 -0.35 -4.72
C LYS A 216 -1.81 -0.69 -5.19
N LEU A 217 -0.91 -0.96 -4.25
CA LEU A 217 0.47 -1.32 -4.55
C LEU A 217 0.52 -2.64 -5.30
N LEU A 218 -0.12 -3.68 -4.77
CA LEU A 218 -0.16 -4.98 -5.40
C LEU A 218 -0.82 -4.93 -6.78
N GLU A 219 -1.90 -4.16 -6.94
CA GLU A 219 -2.55 -3.95 -8.24
C GLU A 219 -1.58 -3.33 -9.26
N LYS A 220 -0.78 -2.31 -8.87
CA LYS A 220 0.24 -1.72 -9.75
C LYS A 220 1.29 -2.73 -10.17
N VAL A 221 1.83 -3.50 -9.23
CA VAL A 221 2.84 -4.52 -9.53
C VAL A 221 2.28 -5.62 -10.43
N GLN A 222 1.06 -6.08 -10.17
CA GLN A 222 0.37 -7.06 -11.01
C GLN A 222 0.12 -6.53 -12.42
N ASN A 223 -0.28 -5.27 -12.56
CA ASN A 223 -0.50 -4.66 -13.86
C ASN A 223 0.78 -4.69 -14.70
N GLU A 224 1.87 -4.15 -14.15
CA GLU A 224 3.13 -4.02 -14.89
C GLU A 224 3.81 -5.38 -15.16
N LEU A 225 3.76 -6.32 -14.20
CA LEU A 225 4.42 -7.61 -14.36
C LEU A 225 3.60 -8.63 -15.14
N LEU A 226 2.28 -8.66 -14.98
CA LEU A 226 1.44 -9.75 -15.49
C LEU A 226 0.47 -9.29 -16.59
N VAL A 227 -0.23 -8.17 -16.40
CA VAL A 227 -1.27 -7.73 -17.35
C VAL A 227 -0.65 -7.23 -18.65
N VAL A 228 0.37 -6.38 -18.57
CA VAL A 228 1.02 -5.78 -19.75
C VAL A 228 1.62 -6.83 -20.68
N TYR A 229 2.20 -7.90 -20.12
CA TYR A 229 2.91 -8.94 -20.87
C TYR A 229 2.15 -10.27 -20.99
N ALA A 230 0.88 -10.32 -20.58
CA ALA A 230 0.10 -11.56 -20.51
C ALA A 230 0.14 -12.38 -21.81
N ASN A 231 -0.23 -11.76 -22.94
CA ASN A 231 -0.24 -12.46 -24.24
C ASN A 231 1.16 -12.94 -24.64
N GLN A 232 2.17 -12.08 -24.55
CA GLN A 232 3.53 -12.41 -24.96
C GLN A 232 4.10 -13.60 -24.15
N GLN A 233 3.79 -13.69 -22.87
CA GLN A 233 4.23 -14.80 -22.02
C GLN A 233 3.48 -16.09 -22.29
N LEU A 234 2.16 -16.01 -22.33
CA LEU A 234 1.31 -17.18 -22.44
C LEU A 234 1.39 -17.81 -23.84
N GLU A 235 1.61 -16.99 -24.88
CA GLU A 235 1.70 -17.43 -26.27
C GLU A 235 3.11 -17.88 -26.68
N ASN A 236 4.13 -17.72 -25.83
CA ASN A 236 5.48 -18.17 -26.14
C ASN A 236 5.48 -19.67 -26.52
N GLU A 237 6.02 -19.98 -27.70
CA GLU A 237 5.92 -21.30 -28.32
C GLU A 237 6.58 -22.43 -27.49
N HIS A 238 7.67 -22.08 -26.78
CA HIS A 238 8.54 -23.03 -26.11
C HIS A 238 8.37 -23.07 -24.59
N SER A 239 7.88 -21.99 -23.97
CA SER A 239 7.71 -21.93 -22.52
C SER A 239 6.31 -21.46 -22.07
N GLY A 240 5.47 -20.99 -22.98
CA GLY A 240 4.14 -20.48 -22.66
C GLY A 240 3.15 -21.57 -22.25
N LEU A 241 1.89 -21.21 -22.05
CA LEU A 241 0.85 -22.12 -21.54
C LEU A 241 0.77 -23.43 -22.32
N ARG A 242 0.82 -23.36 -23.65
CA ARG A 242 0.73 -24.54 -24.52
C ARG A 242 1.92 -25.49 -24.35
N ALA A 243 3.11 -24.97 -24.06
CA ALA A 243 4.27 -25.80 -23.76
C ALA A 243 4.11 -26.52 -22.42
N LEU A 244 3.74 -25.78 -21.37
CA LEU A 244 3.51 -26.34 -20.03
C LEU A 244 2.42 -27.43 -20.03
N LEU A 245 1.37 -27.26 -20.82
CA LEU A 245 0.32 -28.28 -20.97
C LEU A 245 0.81 -29.53 -21.71
N ARG A 246 1.62 -29.39 -22.76
CA ARG A 246 2.20 -30.54 -23.47
C ARG A 246 3.12 -31.34 -22.55
N ASP A 247 3.98 -30.63 -21.83
CA ASP A 247 5.09 -31.19 -21.06
C ASP A 247 4.67 -31.62 -19.63
N ASP A 248 3.39 -31.41 -19.26
CA ASP A 248 2.80 -31.79 -17.96
C ASP A 248 3.46 -31.08 -16.75
N GLU A 249 3.85 -29.81 -16.93
CA GLU A 249 4.51 -28.96 -15.93
C GLU A 249 3.49 -28.42 -14.88
N ARG A 250 3.03 -29.30 -13.99
CA ARG A 250 1.88 -29.05 -13.09
C ARG A 250 2.08 -27.89 -12.12
N GLU A 251 3.26 -27.74 -11.54
CA GLU A 251 3.54 -26.67 -10.57
C GLU A 251 3.52 -25.30 -11.23
N ASP A 252 4.03 -25.20 -12.46
CA ASP A 252 4.06 -23.95 -13.21
C ASP A 252 2.67 -23.56 -13.70
N LEU A 253 1.84 -24.53 -14.11
CA LEU A 253 0.43 -24.33 -14.42
C LEU A 253 -0.36 -23.85 -13.18
N SER A 254 -0.07 -24.44 -12.02
CA SER A 254 -0.69 -24.04 -10.74
C SER A 254 -0.26 -22.64 -10.32
N ARG A 255 1.02 -22.27 -10.54
CA ARG A 255 1.50 -20.90 -10.31
C ARG A 255 0.83 -19.91 -11.24
N MET A 256 0.73 -20.23 -12.53
CA MET A 256 0.02 -19.41 -13.51
C MET A 256 -1.42 -19.16 -13.06
N TYR A 257 -2.14 -20.21 -12.64
CA TYR A 257 -3.49 -20.07 -12.10
C TYR A 257 -3.55 -19.12 -10.90
N ARG A 258 -2.70 -19.32 -9.88
CA ARG A 258 -2.69 -18.50 -8.66
C ARG A 258 -2.37 -17.02 -8.94
N LEU A 259 -1.53 -16.74 -9.93
CA LEU A 259 -1.17 -15.37 -10.35
C LEU A 259 -2.34 -14.69 -11.09
N PHE A 260 -2.89 -15.35 -12.11
CA PHE A 260 -3.95 -14.78 -12.96
C PHE A 260 -5.33 -14.77 -12.28
N GLN A 261 -5.59 -15.62 -11.29
CA GLN A 261 -6.82 -15.59 -10.49
C GLN A 261 -7.03 -14.26 -9.77
N LYS A 262 -5.93 -13.58 -9.39
CA LYS A 262 -5.98 -12.31 -8.68
C LYS A 262 -6.23 -11.11 -9.60
N ILE A 263 -6.20 -11.31 -10.92
CA ILE A 263 -6.34 -10.27 -11.92
C ILE A 263 -7.78 -10.27 -12.45
N PRO A 264 -8.46 -9.12 -12.51
CA PRO A 264 -9.78 -9.03 -13.13
C PRO A 264 -9.74 -9.54 -14.58
N LYS A 265 -10.55 -10.56 -14.89
CA LYS A 265 -10.58 -11.24 -16.20
C LYS A 265 -9.26 -11.90 -16.62
N GLY A 266 -8.30 -12.05 -15.71
CA GLY A 266 -7.00 -12.68 -16.01
C GLY A 266 -7.15 -14.15 -16.41
N LEU A 267 -8.05 -14.88 -15.74
CA LEU A 267 -8.30 -16.29 -16.05
C LEU A 267 -9.05 -16.50 -17.38
N ASP A 268 -9.79 -15.52 -17.88
CA ASP A 268 -10.54 -15.67 -19.14
C ASP A 268 -9.58 -15.93 -20.30
N LEU A 269 -8.46 -15.21 -20.34
CA LEU A 269 -7.40 -15.42 -21.33
C LEU A 269 -6.80 -16.82 -21.22
N VAL A 270 -6.40 -17.23 -20.00
CA VAL A 270 -5.76 -18.53 -19.76
C VAL A 270 -6.73 -19.68 -20.10
N ALA A 271 -8.00 -19.56 -19.72
CA ALA A 271 -9.03 -20.56 -20.01
C ALA A 271 -9.32 -20.68 -21.51
N ASN A 272 -9.36 -19.57 -22.24
CA ASN A 272 -9.52 -19.58 -23.70
C ASN A 272 -8.33 -20.26 -24.39
N MET A 273 -7.10 -19.92 -24.00
CA MET A 273 -5.91 -20.56 -24.57
C MET A 273 -5.83 -22.05 -24.23
N PHE A 274 -6.25 -22.43 -23.02
CA PHE A 274 -6.40 -23.83 -22.62
C PHE A 274 -7.43 -24.56 -23.52
N LYS A 275 -8.62 -23.97 -23.74
CA LYS A 275 -9.63 -24.51 -24.66
C LYS A 275 -9.04 -24.78 -26.04
N GLU A 276 -8.42 -23.75 -26.64
CA GLU A 276 -7.81 -23.85 -27.97
C GLU A 276 -6.77 -24.96 -28.06
N HIS A 277 -5.93 -25.11 -27.03
CA HIS A 277 -4.91 -26.15 -26.99
C HIS A 277 -5.54 -27.56 -26.95
N VAL A 278 -6.50 -27.78 -26.06
CA VAL A 278 -7.20 -29.07 -25.94
C VAL A 278 -7.94 -29.41 -27.24
N THR A 279 -8.61 -28.44 -27.86
CA THR A 279 -9.27 -28.63 -29.16
C THR A 279 -8.26 -28.99 -30.26
N ALA A 280 -7.09 -28.33 -30.30
CA ALA A 280 -6.05 -28.62 -31.28
C ALA A 280 -5.49 -30.06 -31.13
N GLU A 281 -5.21 -30.50 -29.90
CA GLU A 281 -4.77 -31.88 -29.65
C GLU A 281 -5.85 -32.91 -30.01
N GLY A 282 -7.12 -32.62 -29.70
CA GLY A 282 -8.26 -33.44 -30.11
C GLY A 282 -8.36 -33.59 -31.62
N LEU A 283 -8.21 -32.49 -32.38
CA LEU A 283 -8.25 -32.50 -33.85
C LEU A 283 -7.12 -33.33 -34.48
N VAL A 284 -5.92 -33.32 -33.88
CA VAL A 284 -4.80 -34.18 -34.32
C VAL A 284 -5.17 -35.65 -34.18
N LEU A 285 -5.78 -36.06 -33.06
CA LEU A 285 -6.23 -37.44 -32.86
C LEU A 285 -7.32 -37.85 -33.87
N VAL A 286 -8.26 -36.96 -34.17
CA VAL A 286 -9.33 -37.20 -35.16
C VAL A 286 -8.74 -37.41 -36.55
N ARG A 287 -7.75 -36.61 -36.95
CA ARG A 287 -7.05 -36.79 -38.24
C ARG A 287 -6.32 -38.13 -38.31
N GLN A 288 -5.56 -38.49 -37.26
CA GLN A 288 -4.87 -39.78 -37.18
C GLN A 288 -5.84 -40.98 -37.29
N ALA A 289 -7.08 -40.83 -36.81
CA ALA A 289 -8.10 -41.87 -36.91
C ALA A 289 -8.75 -41.97 -38.30
N LYS A 290 -8.72 -40.92 -39.13
CA LYS A 290 -9.14 -41.02 -40.54
C LYS A 290 -8.18 -41.87 -41.35
N ASP A 291 -6.88 -41.75 -41.06
CA ASP A 291 -5.82 -42.42 -41.81
C ASP A 291 -5.61 -43.87 -41.35
N ALA A 292 -6.08 -44.23 -40.14
CA ALA A 292 -5.96 -45.56 -39.57
C ALA A 292 -7.34 -46.18 -39.29
N SER A 293 -7.66 -47.31 -39.92
CA SER A 293 -8.92 -48.07 -39.74
C SER A 293 -9.13 -48.71 -38.34
N HIS A 294 -8.57 -48.15 -37.27
CA HIS A 294 -8.53 -48.74 -35.93
C HIS A 294 -9.28 -47.89 -34.87
N SER A 295 -10.60 -48.04 -34.82
CA SER A 295 -11.51 -47.39 -33.84
C SER A 295 -11.07 -47.58 -32.37
N LYS A 296 -10.57 -48.76 -31.99
CA LYS A 296 -10.16 -49.06 -30.59
C LYS A 296 -8.96 -48.22 -30.12
N VAL A 297 -7.97 -48.00 -30.99
CA VAL A 297 -6.77 -47.21 -30.65
C VAL A 297 -7.14 -45.73 -30.53
N PHE A 298 -8.04 -45.23 -31.37
CA PHE A 298 -8.57 -43.87 -31.28
C PHE A 298 -9.30 -43.64 -29.96
N VAL A 299 -10.24 -44.52 -29.57
CA VAL A 299 -10.96 -44.41 -28.30
C VAL A 299 -10.00 -44.38 -27.11
N GLN A 300 -8.99 -45.26 -27.09
CA GLN A 300 -7.99 -45.26 -26.01
C GLN A 300 -7.18 -43.95 -25.93
N LYS A 301 -6.78 -43.38 -27.07
CA LYS A 301 -6.06 -42.09 -27.11
C LYS A 301 -6.94 -40.94 -26.60
N VAL A 302 -8.20 -40.89 -27.02
CA VAL A 302 -9.16 -39.86 -26.56
C VAL A 302 -9.45 -39.98 -25.07
N THR A 303 -9.64 -41.20 -24.54
CA THR A 303 -9.82 -41.41 -23.09
C THR A 303 -8.60 -40.95 -22.30
N LYS A 304 -7.39 -41.21 -22.79
CA LYS A 304 -6.15 -40.72 -22.15
C LYS A 304 -6.06 -39.19 -22.17
N LEU A 305 -6.38 -38.56 -23.31
CA LEU A 305 -6.41 -37.10 -23.44
C LEU A 305 -7.40 -36.47 -22.45
N HIS A 306 -8.61 -37.02 -22.39
CA HIS A 306 -9.64 -36.57 -21.46
C HIS A 306 -9.18 -36.71 -20.00
N ALA A 307 -8.63 -37.87 -19.63
CA ALA A 307 -8.12 -38.10 -18.27
C ALA A 307 -6.99 -37.13 -17.89
N LYS A 308 -6.04 -36.88 -18.81
CA LYS A 308 -4.94 -35.92 -18.61
C LYS A 308 -5.47 -34.53 -18.27
N TYR A 309 -6.32 -33.97 -19.12
CA TYR A 309 -6.82 -32.60 -18.93
C TYR A 309 -7.89 -32.48 -17.84
N THR A 310 -8.64 -33.55 -17.55
CA THR A 310 -9.49 -33.61 -16.33
C THR A 310 -8.62 -33.43 -15.09
N SER A 311 -7.51 -34.18 -15.00
CA SER A 311 -6.55 -34.08 -13.90
C SER A 311 -5.93 -32.68 -13.81
N HIS A 312 -5.56 -32.04 -14.93
CA HIS A 312 -5.10 -30.65 -14.92
C HIS A 312 -6.15 -29.67 -14.39
N VAL A 313 -7.42 -29.79 -14.80
CA VAL A 313 -8.49 -28.93 -14.32
C VAL A 313 -8.71 -29.09 -12.81
N THR A 314 -8.67 -30.32 -12.31
CA THR A 314 -8.86 -30.59 -10.88
C THR A 314 -7.67 -30.17 -10.04
N GLU A 315 -6.44 -30.49 -10.47
CA GLU A 315 -5.24 -30.36 -9.65
C GLU A 315 -4.54 -29.00 -9.86
N CYS A 316 -4.37 -28.56 -11.11
CA CYS A 316 -3.64 -27.31 -11.41
C CYS A 316 -4.56 -26.08 -11.37
N PHE A 317 -5.79 -26.21 -11.85
CA PHE A 317 -6.75 -25.10 -11.94
C PHE A 317 -7.79 -25.10 -10.82
N SER A 318 -7.57 -25.89 -9.76
CA SER A 318 -8.41 -25.91 -8.54
C SER A 318 -9.91 -26.12 -8.82
N ASN A 319 -10.25 -26.92 -9.84
CA ASN A 319 -11.61 -27.18 -10.28
C ASN A 319 -12.42 -25.90 -10.61
N ASN A 320 -11.74 -24.88 -11.13
CA ASN A 320 -12.35 -23.60 -11.47
C ASN A 320 -13.37 -23.74 -12.61
N SER A 321 -14.53 -23.10 -12.47
CA SER A 321 -15.66 -23.22 -13.40
C SER A 321 -15.36 -22.74 -14.82
N LEU A 322 -14.46 -21.76 -14.99
CA LEU A 322 -14.03 -21.30 -16.32
C LEU A 322 -13.28 -22.40 -17.06
N PHE A 323 -12.40 -23.12 -16.36
CA PHE A 323 -11.61 -24.19 -16.95
C PHE A 323 -12.44 -25.46 -17.18
N LEU A 324 -13.39 -25.77 -16.29
CA LEU A 324 -14.37 -26.84 -16.51
C LEU A 324 -15.20 -26.58 -17.78
N LYS A 325 -15.76 -25.37 -17.90
CA LYS A 325 -16.53 -24.98 -19.08
C LYS A 325 -15.66 -25.00 -20.35
N ALA A 326 -14.47 -24.42 -20.29
CA ALA A 326 -13.51 -24.43 -21.40
C ALA A 326 -13.15 -25.86 -21.84
N PHE A 327 -12.96 -26.78 -20.89
CA PHE A 327 -12.69 -28.18 -21.14
C PHE A 327 -13.88 -28.89 -21.81
N GLU A 328 -15.09 -28.73 -21.27
CA GLU A 328 -16.31 -29.31 -21.84
C GLU A 328 -16.54 -28.84 -23.27
N GLU A 329 -16.45 -27.53 -23.51
CA GLU A 329 -16.58 -26.95 -24.84
C GLU A 329 -15.50 -27.47 -25.80
N ALA A 330 -14.24 -27.55 -25.36
CA ALA A 330 -13.15 -28.07 -26.19
C ALA A 330 -13.41 -29.51 -26.68
N PHE A 331 -13.97 -30.37 -25.81
CA PHE A 331 -14.31 -31.74 -26.16
C PHE A 331 -15.54 -31.84 -27.05
N VAL A 332 -16.56 -31.01 -26.84
CA VAL A 332 -17.71 -30.94 -27.75
C VAL A 332 -17.27 -30.51 -29.14
N ASP A 333 -16.50 -29.41 -29.24
CA ASP A 333 -16.00 -28.89 -30.52
C ASP A 333 -15.11 -29.94 -31.24
N GLY A 334 -14.24 -30.61 -30.49
CA GLY A 334 -13.41 -31.70 -30.99
C GLY A 334 -14.22 -32.92 -31.46
N CYS A 335 -15.21 -33.37 -30.68
CA CYS A 335 -16.02 -34.55 -31.01
C CYS A 335 -17.05 -34.29 -32.12
N SER A 336 -17.69 -33.13 -32.16
CA SER A 336 -18.60 -32.75 -33.26
C SER A 336 -17.85 -32.67 -34.58
N SER A 337 -16.62 -32.16 -34.58
CA SER A 337 -15.76 -32.20 -35.77
C SER A 337 -15.39 -33.65 -36.17
N ALA A 338 -15.25 -34.57 -35.22
CA ALA A 338 -15.03 -36.00 -35.45
C ALA A 338 -16.27 -36.70 -36.04
N GLN A 339 -17.47 -36.35 -35.59
CA GLN A 339 -18.73 -36.88 -36.14
C GLN A 339 -18.96 -36.42 -37.58
N LEU A 340 -18.78 -35.11 -37.86
CA LEU A 340 -18.84 -34.56 -39.23
C LEU A 340 -17.78 -35.15 -40.17
N SER A 341 -16.65 -35.55 -39.60
CA SER A 341 -15.52 -36.16 -40.28
C SER A 341 -15.75 -37.62 -40.65
N LEU A 342 -16.37 -38.39 -39.76
CA LEU A 342 -16.69 -39.81 -39.95
C LEU A 342 -17.94 -40.00 -40.82
N ALA A 343 -18.90 -39.08 -40.79
CA ALA A 343 -20.11 -39.13 -41.61
C ALA A 343 -19.87 -38.81 -43.11
N LYS A 344 -18.67 -38.37 -43.49
CA LYS A 344 -18.25 -38.09 -44.87
C LYS A 344 -17.40 -39.21 -45.51
N LEU A 345 -17.13 -40.28 -44.76
CA LEU A 345 -16.56 -41.55 -45.22
C LEU A 345 -17.71 -42.54 -45.41
#